data_AF-K9EH91-F1
#
_entry.id   AF-K9EH91-F1
#
_cell.length_a   1.000
_cell.length_b   1.000
_cell.length_c   1.000
_cell.angle_alpha   90.00
_cell.angle_beta   90.00
_cell.angle_gamma   90.00
#
_symmetry.space_group_name_H-M   'P 1'
#
loop_
_entity.id
_entity.type
_entity.pdbx_description
1 polymer ?
#
loop_
_entity_poly.entity_id
_entity_poly.type
_entity_poly.pdbx_seq_one_letter_code
_entity_poly.pdbx_strand_id
1 'polypeptide(L)'
;MKGGIIMRDYIRTITEVPDRRQELASQLEASADRICDLQERLMDGTDKLKPAEYDRLLDAYRAELVRYDRLDREMETLEEPKKAKRYKEMQQRQNRENREKINY
;
A
#
# COMPACT_ATOMS: atom_id res chain seq x y z
N MET A 1 22.99 -30.94 1.06
CA MET A 1 21.79 -30.43 0.35
C MET A 1 21.01 -29.50 1.27
N LYS A 2 21.14 -28.18 1.15
CA LYS A 2 20.38 -27.17 1.94
C LYS A 2 19.63 -26.19 1.02
N GLY A 3 19.04 -26.69 -0.07
CA GLY A 3 18.31 -25.87 -1.05
C GLY A 3 16.79 -25.79 -0.83
N GLY A 4 16.22 -26.65 0.02
CA GLY A 4 14.76 -26.80 0.14
C GLY A 4 14.03 -25.80 1.04
N ILE A 5 14.74 -25.19 2.01
CA ILE A 5 14.12 -24.27 2.98
C ILE A 5 13.88 -22.90 2.33
N ILE A 6 14.86 -22.39 1.60
CA ILE A 6 14.80 -21.05 0.98
C ILE A 6 13.70 -20.98 -0.09
N MET A 7 13.55 -22.02 -0.91
CA MET A 7 12.55 -22.04 -1.99
C MET A 7 11.10 -22.01 -1.46
N ARG A 8 10.85 -22.68 -0.33
CA ARG A 8 9.51 -22.79 0.27
C ARG A 8 9.07 -21.46 0.90
N ASP A 9 9.98 -20.79 1.59
CA ASP A 9 9.73 -19.45 2.14
C ASP A 9 9.55 -18.40 1.04
N TYR A 10 10.28 -18.55 -0.07
CA TYR A 10 10.19 -17.67 -1.25
C TYR A 10 8.85 -17.80 -1.97
N ILE A 11 8.33 -19.02 -2.10
CA ILE A 11 7.03 -19.27 -2.74
C ILE A 11 5.91 -18.72 -1.84
N ARG A 12 5.98 -18.97 -0.51
CA ARG A 12 4.99 -18.45 0.45
C ARG A 12 4.90 -16.92 0.44
N THR A 13 6.04 -16.24 0.46
CA THR A 13 6.07 -14.76 0.39
C THR A 13 5.56 -14.22 -0.94
N ILE A 14 5.80 -14.92 -2.07
CA ILE A 14 5.27 -14.49 -3.38
C ILE A 14 3.75 -14.66 -3.48
N THR A 15 3.16 -15.65 -2.82
CA THR A 15 1.70 -15.88 -2.82
C THR A 15 0.96 -15.02 -1.80
N GLU A 16 1.55 -14.71 -0.64
CA GLU A 16 0.90 -13.89 0.41
C GLU A 16 0.91 -12.38 0.08
N VAL A 17 1.94 -11.89 -0.64
CA VAL A 17 2.06 -10.47 -1.03
C VAL A 17 0.95 -9.97 -1.97
N PRO A 18 0.51 -10.68 -3.03
CA PRO A 18 -0.63 -10.27 -3.84
C PRO A 18 -1.94 -10.24 -3.05
N ASP A 19 -2.18 -11.23 -2.19
CA ASP A 19 -3.37 -11.27 -1.33
C ASP A 19 -3.39 -10.10 -0.34
N ARG A 20 -2.26 -9.81 0.32
CA ARG A 20 -2.12 -8.68 1.24
C ARG A 20 -2.28 -7.33 0.55
N ARG A 21 -1.79 -7.18 -0.69
CA ARG A 21 -1.97 -5.96 -1.48
C ARG A 21 -3.42 -5.71 -1.84
N GLN A 22 -4.12 -6.75 -2.25
CA GLN A 22 -5.54 -6.64 -2.58
C GLN A 22 -6.36 -6.29 -1.35
N GLU A 23 -6.04 -6.90 -0.21
CA GLU A 23 -6.64 -6.57 1.08
C GLU A 23 -6.39 -5.10 1.47
N LEU A 24 -5.15 -4.63 1.36
CA LEU A 24 -4.80 -3.23 1.64
C LEU A 24 -5.50 -2.25 0.70
N ALA A 25 -5.66 -2.61 -0.59
CA ALA A 25 -6.38 -1.78 -1.56
C ALA A 25 -7.85 -1.62 -1.16
N SER A 26 -8.52 -2.72 -0.81
CA SER A 26 -9.91 -2.69 -0.32
C SER A 26 -10.03 -1.92 1.00
N GLN A 27 -9.04 -2.02 1.89
CA GLN A 27 -9.04 -1.26 3.15
C GLN A 27 -8.82 0.24 2.94
N LEU A 28 -7.99 0.63 1.96
CA LEU A 28 -7.77 2.02 1.58
C LEU A 28 -9.03 2.64 0.97
N GLU A 29 -9.69 1.92 0.07
CA GLU A 29 -10.97 2.35 -0.53
C GLU A 29 -12.03 2.56 0.55
N ALA A 30 -12.24 1.56 1.42
CA ALA A 30 -13.20 1.69 2.52
C ALA A 30 -12.83 2.80 3.52
N SER A 31 -11.54 3.08 3.70
CA SER A 31 -11.08 4.19 4.55
C SER A 31 -11.33 5.54 3.88
N ALA A 32 -11.16 5.64 2.57
CA ALA A 32 -11.46 6.86 1.80
C ALA A 32 -12.96 7.18 1.85
N ASP A 33 -13.82 6.18 1.66
CA ASP A 33 -15.28 6.35 1.76
C ASP A 33 -15.69 6.90 3.13
N ARG A 34 -15.14 6.32 4.21
CA ARG A 34 -15.41 6.80 5.58
C ARG A 34 -14.91 8.22 5.83
N ILE A 35 -13.76 8.60 5.27
CA ILE A 35 -13.24 9.97 5.36
C ILE A 35 -14.23 10.93 4.69
N CYS A 36 -14.73 10.58 3.50
CA CYS A 36 -15.75 11.37 2.80
C CYS A 36 -17.04 11.51 3.63
N ASP A 37 -17.58 10.40 4.17
CA ASP A 37 -18.78 10.41 5.01
C ASP A 37 -18.60 11.28 6.27
N LEU A 38 -17.45 11.16 6.94
CA LEU A 38 -17.14 11.95 8.13
C LEU A 38 -17.00 13.43 7.80
N GLN A 39 -16.39 13.75 6.66
CA GLN A 39 -16.25 15.12 6.19
C GLN A 39 -17.60 15.75 5.84
N GLU A 40 -18.49 15.01 5.15
CA GLU A 40 -19.85 15.47 4.87
C GLU A 40 -20.62 15.77 6.16
N ARG A 41 -20.56 14.84 7.13
CA ARG A 41 -21.20 15.02 8.44
C ARG A 41 -20.62 16.19 9.23
N LEU A 42 -19.32 16.47 9.10
CA LEU A 42 -18.69 17.64 9.72
C LEU A 42 -19.20 18.93 9.10
N MET A 43 -19.31 19.00 7.77
CA MET A 43 -19.85 20.18 7.09
C MET A 43 -21.31 20.42 7.50
N ASP A 44 -22.14 19.39 7.46
CA ASP A 44 -23.56 19.45 7.83
C ASP A 44 -23.79 19.75 9.31
N GLY A 45 -22.86 19.32 10.17
CA GLY A 45 -22.96 19.41 11.61
C GLY A 45 -22.53 20.75 12.21
N THR A 46 -21.90 21.63 11.43
CA THR A 46 -21.30 22.89 11.90
C THR A 46 -22.27 23.76 12.71
N ASP A 47 -23.54 23.83 12.27
CA ASP A 47 -24.58 24.64 12.94
C ASP A 47 -25.65 23.78 13.65
N LYS A 48 -25.56 22.45 13.55
CA LYS A 48 -26.61 21.50 13.97
C LYS A 48 -26.22 20.62 15.15
N LEU A 49 -24.92 20.37 15.34
CA LEU A 49 -24.42 19.50 16.41
C LEU A 49 -24.05 20.31 17.65
N LYS A 50 -24.15 19.67 18.82
CA LYS A 50 -23.54 20.24 20.02
C LYS A 50 -22.01 20.24 19.87
N PRO A 51 -21.29 21.19 20.48
CA PRO A 51 -19.82 21.22 20.40
C PRO A 51 -19.15 19.89 20.73
N ALA A 52 -19.60 19.21 21.80
CA ALA A 52 -19.06 17.92 22.20
C ALA A 52 -19.32 16.78 21.20
N GLU A 53 -20.39 16.86 20.40
CA GLU A 53 -20.68 15.89 19.34
C GLU A 53 -19.84 16.17 18.09
N TYR A 54 -19.64 17.45 17.79
CA TYR A 54 -18.75 17.90 16.73
C TYR A 54 -17.30 17.52 17.00
N ASP A 55 -16.80 17.71 18.22
CA ASP A 55 -15.45 17.34 18.62
C ASP A 55 -15.20 15.83 18.50
N ARG A 56 -16.16 15.00 18.93
CA ARG A 56 -16.08 13.53 18.75
C ARG A 56 -16.02 13.14 17.28
N LEU A 57 -16.75 13.85 16.42
CA LEU A 57 -16.74 13.62 14.98
C LEU A 57 -15.40 14.03 14.35
N LEU A 58 -14.81 15.15 14.80
CA LEU A 58 -13.47 15.58 14.40
C LEU A 58 -12.41 14.56 14.82
N ASP A 59 -12.50 14.01 16.03
CA ASP A 59 -11.56 12.99 16.50
C ASP A 59 -11.67 11.70 15.67
N ALA A 60 -12.89 11.27 15.32
CA ALA A 60 -13.10 10.13 14.43
C ALA A 60 -12.51 10.38 13.03
N TYR A 61 -12.73 11.57 12.47
CA TYR A 61 -12.15 11.97 11.18
C TYR A 61 -10.62 11.93 11.20
N ARG A 62 -10.00 12.51 12.24
CA ARG A 62 -8.54 12.50 12.42
C ARG A 62 -7.99 11.07 12.57
N ALA A 63 -8.68 10.22 13.32
CA ALA A 63 -8.28 8.84 13.48
C ALA A 63 -8.30 8.07 12.15
N GLU A 64 -9.32 8.29 11.31
CA GLU A 64 -9.42 7.62 10.01
C GLU A 64 -8.39 8.15 8.99
N LEU A 65 -8.03 9.45 9.04
CA LEU A 65 -6.89 9.98 8.27
C LEU A 65 -5.57 9.31 8.63
N VAL A 66 -5.29 9.11 9.92
CA VAL A 66 -4.08 8.41 10.38
C VAL A 66 -4.10 6.95 9.93
N ARG A 67 -5.27 6.30 9.95
CA ARG A 67 -5.43 4.94 9.44
C ARG A 67 -5.14 4.86 7.95
N TYR A 68 -5.66 5.80 7.15
CA TYR A 68 -5.42 5.89 5.72
C TYR A 68 -3.94 6.05 5.40
N ASP A 69 -3.26 7.03 6.02
CA ASP A 69 -1.81 7.25 5.83
C ASP A 69 -0.97 6.02 6.21
N ARG A 70 -1.35 5.31 7.27
CA ARG A 70 -0.68 4.05 7.65
C ARG A 70 -0.84 2.97 6.57
N LEU A 71 -2.06 2.79 6.05
CA LEU A 71 -2.33 1.80 5.00
C LEU A 71 -1.60 2.14 3.70
N ASP A 72 -1.53 3.43 3.36
CA ASP A 72 -0.83 3.92 2.16
C ASP A 72 0.68 3.66 2.24
N ARG A 73 1.31 3.95 3.39
CA ARG A 73 2.72 3.61 3.64
C ARG A 73 2.97 2.10 3.60
N GLU A 74 2.07 1.28 4.17
CA GLU A 74 2.20 -0.18 4.09
C GLU A 74 2.15 -0.64 2.62
N MET A 75 1.26 -0.07 1.81
CA MET A 75 1.19 -0.36 0.38
C MET A 75 2.47 0.05 -0.37
N GLU A 76 3.02 1.24 -0.09
CA GLU A 76 4.28 1.71 -0.67
C GLU A 76 5.46 0.76 -0.35
N THR A 77 5.59 0.34 0.91
CA THR A 77 6.67 -0.60 1.31
C THR A 77 6.57 -1.95 0.60
N LEU A 78 5.35 -2.40 0.26
CA LEU A 78 5.18 -3.61 -0.52
C LEU A 78 5.59 -3.39 -1.98
N GLU A 79 5.48 -2.17 -2.52
CA GLU A 79 5.85 -1.82 -3.90
C GLU A 79 7.34 -1.61 -4.14
N GLU A 80 8.06 -1.01 -3.19
CA GLU A 80 9.50 -0.72 -3.31
C GLU A 80 10.35 -1.95 -3.74
N PRO A 81 10.19 -3.14 -3.14
CA PRO A 81 10.94 -4.33 -3.55
C PRO A 81 10.66 -4.74 -5.00
N LYS A 82 9.42 -4.56 -5.50
CA LYS A 82 9.09 -4.85 -6.90
C LYS A 82 9.75 -3.84 -7.85
N LYS A 83 9.76 -2.55 -7.49
CA LYS A 83 10.42 -1.49 -8.26
C LYS A 83 11.93 -1.76 -8.36
N ALA A 84 12.57 -2.11 -7.24
CA ALA A 84 13.98 -2.46 -7.18
C ALA A 84 14.32 -3.74 -7.98
N LYS A 85 13.48 -4.78 -7.92
CA LYS A 85 13.66 -6.02 -8.69
C LYS A 85 13.56 -5.77 -10.20
N ARG A 86 12.53 -5.03 -10.65
CA ARG A 86 12.36 -4.65 -12.06
C ARG A 86 13.54 -3.85 -12.60
N TYR A 87 14.07 -2.93 -11.79
CA TYR A 87 15.26 -2.15 -12.16
C TYR A 87 16.49 -3.04 -12.36
N LYS A 88 16.74 -4.00 -11.46
CA LYS A 88 17.85 -4.97 -11.60
C LYS A 88 17.69 -5.88 -12.84
N GLU A 89 16.47 -6.35 -13.11
CA GLU A 89 16.19 -7.19 -14.29
C GLU A 89 16.44 -6.42 -15.60
N MET A 90 16.01 -5.15 -15.67
CA MET A 90 16.29 -4.27 -16.81
C MET A 90 17.80 -4.11 -17.03
N GLN A 91 18.56 -3.81 -15.97
CA GLN A 91 20.02 -3.66 -16.04
C GLN A 91 20.73 -4.93 -16.52
N GLN A 92 20.30 -6.10 -16.03
CA GLN A 92 20.86 -7.39 -16.46
C GLN A 92 20.57 -7.68 -17.93
N ARG A 93 19.35 -7.39 -18.38
CA ARG A 93 18.96 -7.53 -19.78
C ARG A 93 19.79 -6.59 -20.67
N GLN A 94 19.93 -5.33 -20.28
CA GLN A 94 20.72 -4.36 -21.04
C GLN A 94 22.20 -4.75 -21.11
N ASN A 95 22.77 -5.28 -20.03
CA ASN A 95 24.14 -5.80 -20.02
C ASN A 95 24.32 -7.06 -20.89
N ARG A 96 23.32 -7.94 -20.99
CA ARG A 96 23.34 -9.06 -21.93
C ARG A 96 23.31 -8.58 -23.37
N GLU A 97 22.35 -7.71 -23.71
CA GLU A 97 22.22 -7.14 -25.06
C GLU A 97 23.51 -6.40 -25.48
N ASN A 98 24.16 -5.68 -24.56
CA ASN A 98 25.44 -5.02 -24.83
C ASN A 98 26.58 -6.01 -25.06
N ARG A 99 26.64 -7.13 -24.30
CA ARG A 99 27.65 -8.18 -24.51
C ARG A 99 27.47 -8.90 -25.84
N GLU A 100 26.23 -9.15 -26.25
CA GLU A 100 25.91 -9.79 -27.53
C GLU A 100 26.28 -8.89 -28.72
N LYS A 101 26.11 -7.57 -28.59
CA LYS A 101 26.54 -6.58 -29.60
C LYS A 101 28.06 -6.40 -29.73
N ILE A 102 28.82 -6.66 -28.67
CA ILE A 102 30.29 -6.59 -28.69
C ILE A 102 30.91 -7.86 -29.31
N ASN A 103 30.19 -8.98 -29.28
CA ASN A 103 30.63 -10.26 -29.83
C ASN A 103 30.19 -10.48 -31.29
N TYR A 104 29.77 -9.43 -32.00
CA TYR A 104 29.38 -9.47 -33.42
C TYR A 104 30.37 -8.68 -34.28
#